data_AF-A0A5B9RCK6-F1
#
_entry.id   AF-A0A5B9RCK6-F1
#
_cell.length_a   1.000
_cell.length_b   1.000
_cell.length_c   1.000
_cell.angle_alpha   90.00
_cell.angle_beta   90.00
_cell.angle_gamma   90.00
#
_symmetry.space_group_name_H-M   'P 1'
#
loop_
_entity.id
_entity.type
_entity.pdbx_description
1 polymer ?
#
loop_
_entity_poly.entity_id
_entity_poly.type
_entity_poly.pdbx_seq_one_letter_code
_entity_poly.pdbx_strand_id
1 'polypeptide(L)'
;MKTKIITTRKPLNRRNLFGYIADFLKKTNFRSQYIFVQIKLLTNQGKKTRPLCNKILLDLKDQALIRSFKKVVSHNFDDLTNNKRIINVEKVFIVYIETNEQMYDNYINKLSKGKDFELEYEDNSN
;
A
#
# COMPACT_ATOMS: atom_id res chain seq x y z
N MET A 1 2.71 8.09 -11.78
CA MET A 1 1.98 7.20 -10.84
C MET A 1 1.51 5.96 -11.60
N LYS A 2 1.57 4.76 -10.99
CA LYS A 2 1.14 3.49 -11.60
C LYS A 2 0.16 2.75 -10.68
N THR A 3 -0.76 1.97 -11.25
CA THR A 3 -1.75 1.20 -10.49
C THR A 3 -1.81 -0.25 -10.97
N LYS A 4 -1.63 -1.20 -10.05
CA LYS A 4 -1.94 -2.61 -10.28
C LYS A 4 -3.34 -2.91 -9.76
N ILE A 5 -4.21 -3.40 -10.64
CA ILE A 5 -5.59 -3.76 -10.33
C ILE A 5 -5.70 -5.28 -10.27
N ILE A 6 -6.30 -5.79 -9.20
CA ILE A 6 -6.54 -7.22 -9.02
C ILE A 6 -8.03 -7.42 -8.82
N THR A 7 -8.68 -8.08 -9.77
CA THR A 7 -10.10 -8.44 -9.68
C THR A 7 -10.25 -9.69 -8.81
N THR A 8 -11.04 -9.59 -7.76
CA THR A 8 -11.29 -10.69 -6.81
C THR A 8 -12.52 -11.47 -7.23
N ARG A 9 -12.38 -12.80 -7.34
CA ARG A 9 -13.47 -13.73 -7.69
C ARG A 9 -14.08 -14.45 -6.49
N LYS A 10 -13.45 -14.31 -5.33
CA LYS A 10 -13.82 -14.91 -4.05
C LYS A 10 -13.69 -13.86 -2.95
N PRO A 11 -14.36 -14.03 -1.80
CA PRO A 11 -14.15 -13.17 -0.65
C PRO A 11 -12.66 -13.03 -0.35
N LEU A 12 -12.23 -11.79 -0.12
CA LEU A 12 -10.86 -11.49 0.23
C LEU A 12 -10.62 -11.90 1.68
N ASN A 13 -9.47 -12.51 1.95
CA ASN A 13 -8.99 -12.85 3.28
C ASN A 13 -7.50 -12.49 3.39
N ARG A 14 -6.93 -12.59 4.59
CA ARG A 14 -5.51 -12.23 4.79
C ARG A 14 -4.57 -13.02 3.87
N ARG A 15 -4.81 -14.31 3.67
CA ARG A 15 -3.95 -15.20 2.88
C ARG A 15 -3.89 -14.77 1.41
N ASN A 16 -5.05 -14.55 0.78
CA ASN A 16 -5.07 -14.15 -0.63
C ASN A 16 -4.62 -12.69 -0.82
N LEU A 17 -4.96 -11.78 0.09
CA LEU A 17 -4.44 -10.41 0.09
C LEU A 17 -2.91 -10.38 0.15
N PHE A 18 -2.31 -11.17 1.03
CA PHE A 18 -0.84 -11.21 1.15
C PHE A 18 -0.19 -11.94 -0.01
N GLY A 19 -0.87 -12.92 -0.60
CA GLY A 19 -0.47 -13.51 -1.89
C GLY A 19 -0.37 -12.44 -2.97
N TYR A 20 -1.40 -11.59 -3.10
CA TYR A 20 -1.41 -10.48 -4.05
C TYR A 20 -0.30 -9.46 -3.82
N ILE A 21 -0.05 -9.08 -2.56
CA ILE A 21 1.02 -8.13 -2.22
C ILE A 21 2.40 -8.74 -2.50
N ALA A 22 2.61 -10.01 -2.14
CA ALA A 22 3.85 -10.71 -2.42
C ALA A 22 4.10 -10.83 -3.93
N ASP A 23 3.07 -11.17 -4.70
CA ASP A 23 3.14 -11.22 -6.15
C ASP A 23 3.44 -9.84 -6.75
N PHE A 24 2.82 -8.78 -6.24
CA PHE A 24 3.14 -7.42 -6.65
C PHE A 24 4.62 -7.09 -6.42
N LEU A 25 5.14 -7.33 -5.21
CA LEU A 25 6.52 -7.02 -4.87
C LEU A 25 7.54 -7.88 -5.64
N LYS A 26 7.19 -9.12 -6.01
CA LYS A 26 8.11 -10.03 -6.72
C LYS A 26 8.05 -9.92 -8.23
N LYS A 27 6.86 -9.71 -8.80
CA LYS A 27 6.62 -9.80 -10.26
C LYS A 27 6.62 -8.44 -10.94
N THR A 28 6.57 -7.35 -10.19
CA THR A 28 6.66 -6.01 -10.78
C THR A 28 8.12 -5.68 -11.01
N ASN A 29 8.46 -5.30 -12.25
CA ASN A 29 9.80 -4.83 -12.58
C ASN A 29 9.95 -3.36 -12.15
N PHE A 30 10.50 -3.14 -10.96
CA PHE A 30 10.80 -1.80 -10.44
C PHE A 30 12.13 -1.32 -11.01
N ARG A 31 12.17 -0.08 -11.48
CA ARG A 31 13.40 0.62 -11.86
C ARG A 31 14.09 1.27 -10.68
N SER A 32 13.35 1.50 -9.59
CA SER A 32 13.87 2.01 -8.32
C SER A 32 13.72 1.01 -7.17
N GLN A 33 14.66 1.06 -6.23
CA GLN A 33 14.57 0.41 -4.92
C GLN A 33 13.52 1.06 -4.02
N TYR A 34 13.18 2.33 -4.24
CA TYR A 34 12.31 3.10 -3.36
C TYR A 34 10.96 3.35 -4.02
N ILE A 35 9.87 2.99 -3.34
CA ILE A 35 8.51 3.20 -3.85
C ILE A 35 7.59 3.78 -2.78
N PHE A 36 6.77 4.76 -3.15
CA PHE A 36 5.55 5.03 -2.41
C PHE A 36 4.51 3.97 -2.79
N VAL A 37 3.80 3.42 -1.82
CA VAL A 37 2.73 2.44 -2.02
C VAL A 37 1.48 2.84 -1.25
N GLN A 38 0.33 2.61 -1.86
CA GLN A 38 -0.99 2.73 -1.24
C GLN A 38 -1.84 1.53 -1.65
N ILE A 39 -2.59 0.96 -0.71
CA ILE A 39 -3.52 -0.14 -1.01
C ILE A 39 -4.94 0.30 -0.72
N LYS A 40 -5.84 0.10 -1.69
CA LYS A 40 -7.28 0.38 -1.57
C LYS A 40 -8.09 -0.85 -1.96
N LEU A 41 -9.24 -1.05 -1.33
CA LEU A 41 -10.21 -2.09 -1.67
C LEU A 41 -11.47 -1.44 -2.22
N LEU A 42 -12.03 -2.00 -3.29
CA LEU A 42 -13.40 -1.72 -3.72
C LEU A 42 -14.33 -2.76 -3.10
N THR A 43 -15.14 -2.36 -2.13
CA THR A 43 -16.08 -3.27 -1.47
C THR A 43 -17.43 -3.27 -2.17
N ASN A 44 -18.07 -4.43 -2.27
CA ASN A 44 -19.40 -4.56 -2.89
C ASN A 44 -20.47 -3.84 -2.04
N GLN A 45 -20.23 -3.74 -0.72
CA GLN A 45 -21.03 -2.91 0.17
C GLN A 45 -20.79 -1.43 -0.16
N GLY A 46 -21.74 -0.83 -0.88
CA GLY A 46 -21.78 0.60 -1.19
C GLY A 46 -20.86 1.08 -2.31
N LYS A 47 -20.18 0.19 -3.04
CA LYS A 47 -19.21 0.54 -4.12
C LYS A 47 -18.17 1.59 -3.70
N LYS A 48 -17.85 1.68 -2.40
CA LYS A 48 -16.89 2.63 -1.88
C LYS A 48 -15.49 2.03 -1.89
N THR A 49 -14.50 2.87 -2.14
CA THR A 49 -13.10 2.50 -1.94
C THR A 49 -12.73 2.69 -0.47
N ARG A 50 -12.02 1.72 0.11
CA ARG A 50 -11.53 1.76 1.49
C ARG A 50 -10.00 1.64 1.48
N PRO A 51 -9.25 2.60 2.03
CA PRO A 51 -7.80 2.46 2.14
C PRO A 51 -7.47 1.39 3.18
N LEU A 52 -6.63 0.42 2.81
CA LEU A 52 -5.98 -0.50 3.75
C LEU A 52 -4.65 0.03 4.25
N CYS A 53 -4.03 0.92 3.50
CA CYS A 53 -2.78 1.54 3.85
C CYS A 53 -2.74 2.89 3.15
N ASN A 54 -2.46 3.94 3.92
CA ASN A 54 -2.17 5.26 3.37
C ASN A 54 -0.83 5.22 2.63
N LYS A 55 -0.46 6.32 1.97
CA LYS A 55 0.77 6.39 1.18
C LYS A 55 1.99 6.17 2.09
N ILE A 56 2.63 5.01 2.00
CA ILE A 56 3.85 4.65 2.75
C ILE A 56 5.01 4.59 1.78
N LEU A 57 6.17 5.10 2.18
CA LEU A 57 7.40 4.93 1.42
C LEU A 57 8.14 3.67 1.87
N LEU A 58 8.53 2.83 0.92
CA LEU A 58 9.22 1.57 1.14
C LEU A 58 10.56 1.55 0.42
N ASP A 59 11.59 1.14 1.15
CA ASP A 59 12.78 0.51 0.59
C ASP A 59 12.48 -0.98 0.31
N LEU A 60 12.56 -1.38 -0.95
CA LEU A 60 12.29 -2.74 -1.41
C LEU A 60 13.37 -3.75 -1.05
N LYS A 61 14.57 -3.31 -0.66
CA LYS A 61 15.63 -4.19 -0.14
C LYS A 61 15.49 -4.41 1.37
N ASP A 62 14.90 -3.47 2.10
CA ASP A 62 14.67 -3.61 3.54
C ASP A 62 13.51 -4.58 3.87
N GLN A 63 13.88 -5.81 4.21
CA GLN A 63 12.92 -6.85 4.59
C GLN A 63 12.25 -6.60 5.95
N ALA A 64 12.84 -5.82 6.85
CA ALA A 64 12.19 -5.43 8.10
C ALA A 64 11.07 -4.43 7.84
N LEU A 65 11.32 -3.45 6.96
CA LEU A 65 10.31 -2.48 6.54
C LEU A 65 9.17 -3.14 5.77
N ILE A 66 9.46 -4.04 4.84
CA ILE A 66 8.42 -4.81 4.12
C ILE A 66 7.56 -5.64 5.08
N ARG A 67 8.17 -6.27 6.10
CA ARG A 67 7.43 -7.02 7.13
C ARG A 67 6.51 -6.09 7.93
N SER A 68 7.00 -4.93 8.32
CA SER A 68 6.22 -3.92 9.07
C SER A 68 5.06 -3.37 8.24
N PHE A 69 5.30 -3.07 6.97
CA PHE A 69 4.26 -2.70 6.01
C PHE A 69 3.15 -3.76 5.92
N LYS A 70 3.51 -5.04 5.77
CA LYS A 70 2.54 -6.14 5.74
C LYS A 70 1.74 -6.24 7.05
N LYS A 71 2.36 -5.97 8.21
CA LYS A 71 1.66 -5.92 9.50
C LYS A 71 0.64 -4.78 9.56
N VAL A 72 0.99 -3.58 9.10
CA VAL A 72 0.06 -2.44 9.02
C VAL A 72 -1.14 -2.79 8.15
N VAL A 73 -0.90 -3.33 6.95
CA VAL A 73 -1.98 -3.79 6.06
C VAL A 73 -2.83 -4.88 6.72
N SER A 74 -2.19 -5.78 7.48
CA SER A 74 -2.88 -6.84 8.24
C SER A 74 -3.87 -6.27 9.25
N HIS A 75 -3.40 -5.31 10.05
CA HIS A 75 -4.16 -4.71 11.14
C HIS A 75 -5.35 -3.95 10.59
N ASN A 76 -5.10 -3.08 9.60
CA ASN A 76 -6.15 -2.31 8.94
C ASN A 76 -7.17 -3.20 8.21
N PHE A 77 -6.75 -4.36 7.71
CA PHE A 77 -7.67 -5.34 7.13
C PHE A 77 -8.55 -5.98 8.20
N ASP A 78 -7.97 -6.40 9.34
CA ASP A 78 -8.74 -6.97 10.44
C ASP A 78 -9.77 -5.96 10.97
N ASP A 79 -9.35 -4.72 11.18
CA ASP A 79 -10.21 -3.62 11.62
C ASP A 79 -11.36 -3.39 10.63
N LEU A 80 -11.04 -3.31 9.33
CA LEU A 80 -12.05 -3.15 8.27
C LEU A 80 -13.06 -4.30 8.25
N THR A 81 -12.63 -5.52 8.59
CA THR A 81 -13.51 -6.69 8.63
C THR A 81 -14.21 -6.90 9.97
N ASN A 82 -14.06 -5.98 10.94
CA ASN A 82 -14.51 -6.17 12.32
C ASN A 82 -14.10 -7.54 12.88
N ASN A 83 -12.84 -7.93 12.66
CA ASN A 83 -12.28 -9.24 13.04
C ASN A 83 -12.95 -10.49 12.42
N LYS A 84 -13.85 -10.34 11.44
CA LYS A 84 -14.42 -11.48 10.70
C LYS A 84 -13.42 -12.13 9.76
N ARG A 85 -12.28 -11.47 9.47
CA ARG A 85 -11.14 -11.96 8.66
C ARG A 85 -11.46 -12.25 7.18
N ILE A 86 -12.69 -11.99 6.75
CA ILE A 86 -13.15 -12.11 5.37
C ILE A 86 -14.02 -10.90 5.00
N ILE A 87 -13.91 -10.44 3.76
CA ILE A 87 -14.74 -9.34 3.22
C ILE A 87 -14.96 -9.52 1.72
N ASN A 88 -16.16 -9.19 1.25
CA ASN A 88 -16.50 -9.19 -0.17
C ASN A 88 -15.94 -7.93 -0.83
N VAL A 89 -14.92 -8.15 -1.66
CA VAL A 89 -14.21 -7.13 -2.42
C VAL A 89 -14.36 -7.48 -3.89
N GLU A 90 -14.51 -6.47 -4.74
CA GLU A 90 -14.52 -6.59 -6.21
C GLU A 90 -13.12 -6.41 -6.78
N LYS A 91 -12.36 -5.45 -6.24
CA LYS A 91 -11.02 -5.09 -6.71
C LYS A 91 -10.10 -4.72 -5.56
N VAL A 92 -8.86 -5.17 -5.65
CA VAL A 92 -7.73 -4.64 -4.86
C VAL A 92 -6.92 -3.73 -5.77
N PHE A 93 -6.68 -2.49 -5.34
CA PHE A 93 -5.83 -1.53 -6.01
C PHE A 93 -4.53 -1.39 -5.22
N ILE A 94 -3.40 -1.64 -5.89
CA ILE A 94 -2.07 -1.33 -5.38
C ILE A 94 -1.54 -0.19 -6.22
N VAL A 95 -1.58 1.02 -5.67
CA VAL A 95 -1.09 2.25 -6.30
C VAL A 95 0.35 2.46 -5.86
N TYR A 96 1.25 2.73 -6.79
CA TYR A 96 2.65 2.98 -6.46
C TYR A 96 3.31 4.05 -7.33
N ILE A 97 4.35 4.66 -6.77
CA ILE A 97 5.17 5.68 -7.42
C ILE A 97 6.62 5.36 -7.08
N GLU A 98 7.42 5.08 -8.10
CA GLU A 98 8.86 4.90 -7.94
C GLU A 98 9.51 6.25 -7.62
N THR A 99 10.46 6.26 -6.70
CA THR A 99 11.15 7.47 -6.25
C THR A 99 12.64 7.22 -6.11
N ASN A 100 13.38 8.09 -5.43
CA ASN A 100 14.83 7.98 -5.27
C ASN A 100 15.23 7.97 -3.77
N GLU A 101 16.51 7.73 -3.53
CA GLU A 101 17.10 7.66 -2.19
C GLU A 101 16.93 8.96 -1.41
N GLN A 102 17.15 10.12 -2.06
CA GLN A 102 16.99 11.43 -1.42
C GLN A 102 15.58 11.62 -0.84
N MET A 103 14.54 11.20 -1.56
CA MET A 103 13.17 11.26 -1.06
C MET A 103 12.93 10.29 0.10
N TYR A 104 13.61 9.14 0.09
CA TYR A 104 13.60 8.18 1.19
C TYR A 104 14.23 8.73 2.45
N ASP A 105 15.44 9.26 2.35
CA ASP A 105 16.14 9.85 3.48
C ASP A 105 15.34 11.01 4.07
N ASN A 106 14.77 11.88 3.22
CA ASN A 106 13.89 12.96 3.65
C ASN A 106 12.64 12.44 4.37
N TYR A 107 12.03 11.37 3.89
CA TYR A 107 10.86 10.74 4.52
C TYR A 107 11.20 10.18 5.91
N ILE A 108 12.30 9.42 6.02
CA ILE A 108 12.76 8.86 7.30
C ILE A 108 13.15 9.96 8.28
N ASN A 109 13.84 11.01 7.82
CA ASN A 109 14.20 12.17 8.62
C ASN A 109 12.97 12.97 9.11
N LYS A 110 11.87 12.97 8.35
CA LYS A 110 10.61 13.59 8.78
C LYS A 110 9.90 12.73 9.83
N LEU A 111 9.87 11.41 9.64
CA LEU A 111 9.31 10.47 10.62
C LEU A 111 10.03 10.54 11.97
N SER A 112 11.36 10.60 11.97
CA SER A 112 12.16 10.68 13.20
C SER A 112 11.98 12.00 13.96
N LYS A 113 11.52 13.05 13.28
CA LYS A 113 11.26 14.39 13.85
C LYS A 113 9.81 14.59 14.32
N GLY A 114 8.93 13.59 14.18
CA GLY A 114 7.56 13.65 14.67
C GLY A 114 6.67 14.72 14.05
N LYS A 115 6.99 15.23 12.85
CA LYS A 115 6.14 16.20 12.14
C LYS A 115 4.98 15.48 11.46
N ASP A 116 3.76 15.98 11.66
CA ASP A 116 2.54 15.48 11.02
C ASP A 116 2.70 15.47 9.48
N PHE A 117 2.28 14.34 8.90
CA PHE A 117 2.57 13.97 7.51
C PHE A 117 1.51 14.55 6.55
N GLU A 118 1.68 15.79 6.10
CA GLU A 118 1.08 16.27 4.86
C GLU A 118 2.14 16.25 3.75
N LEU A 119 2.06 15.24 2.88
CA LEU A 119 2.82 15.24 1.63
C LEU A 119 2.04 16.09 0.63
N GLU A 120 2.26 17.40 0.67
CA GLU A 120 1.92 18.28 -0.45
C GLU A 120 2.66 17.78 -1.69
N TYR A 121 1.89 17.34 -2.69
CA TYR A 121 2.39 17.27 -4.04
C TYR A 121 2.34 18.70 -4.59
N GLU A 122 3.50 19.34 -4.74
CA GLU A 122 3.59 20.43 -5.71
C GLU A 122 3.37 19.81 -7.10
N ASP A 123 2.16 20.00 -7.60
CA ASP A 123 1.84 19.84 -9.01
C ASP A 123 2.49 21.01 -9.75
N ASN A 124 3.79 20.90 -10.03
CA ASN A 124 4.48 21.81 -10.95
C ASN A 124 4.07 21.44 -12.38
N SER A 125 2.83 21.77 -12.72
CA SER A 125 2.33 21.83 -14.09
C SER A 125 2.42 23.30 -14.52
N ASN A 126 3.52 23.64 -15.21
CA ASN A 126 3.60 24.80 -16.10
C ASN A 126 2.83 24.51 -17.40
#